data_AF-A0A4P9VL79-F1
#
_entry.id   AF-A0A4P9VL79-F1
#
_cell.length_a   1.000
_cell.length_b   1.000
_cell.length_c   1.000
_cell.angle_alpha   90.00
_cell.angle_beta   90.00
_cell.angle_gamma   90.00
#
_symmetry.space_group_name_H-M   'P 1'
#
loop_
_entity.id
_entity.type
_entity.pdbx_description
1 polymer ?
#
loop_
_entity_poly.entity_id
_entity_poly.type
_entity_poly.pdbx_seq_one_letter_code
_entity_poly.pdbx_strand_id
1 'polypeptide(L)'
;MKISQKYILIFSILFSVISIAVCLKLFWVGHIEALSLPNPIWDYGVAFTWSLLILISIPLWPIEEKHKLPLIICWVVRIGIILGFMLHYESFYGDGRLDAKSYFHNGIMINNPLEMLGISKSGTDHIIGLVGLHNKIFPESYHSIKVTWSLLGLIGIYLFYLASAKILNKENILLLLILGLFPSLTFWSSIVGKDPIMIFSMGLYALGVIYFISTEYKKYLLIILISVFIAGWIRIWLSLIMVLPVFIFCFKRIELSKKNCFC
;
A
#
# COMPACT_ATOMS: atom_id res chain seq x y z
N MET A 1 19.03 25.20 1.92
CA MET A 1 20.09 24.21 2.21
C MET A 1 19.92 23.04 1.23
N LYS A 2 20.76 22.96 0.18
CA LYS A 2 20.70 21.88 -0.82
C LYS A 2 21.43 20.65 -0.27
N ILE A 3 20.77 19.83 0.53
CA ILE A 3 21.27 18.46 0.74
C ILE A 3 21.24 17.79 -0.63
N SER A 4 22.42 17.45 -1.16
CA SER A 4 22.52 16.85 -2.49
C SER A 4 21.76 15.53 -2.49
N GLN A 5 20.83 15.37 -3.45
CA GLN A 5 20.02 14.16 -3.66
C GLN A 5 20.87 12.88 -3.67
N LYS A 6 22.15 13.00 -4.06
CA LYS A 6 23.15 11.93 -4.04
C LYS A 6 23.38 11.34 -2.64
N TYR A 7 23.44 12.17 -1.59
CA TYR A 7 23.67 11.69 -0.22
C TYR A 7 22.46 10.95 0.35
N ILE A 8 21.26 11.40 0.02
CA ILE A 8 20.03 10.73 0.44
C ILE A 8 19.94 9.35 -0.22
N LEU A 9 20.21 9.26 -1.52
CA LEU A 9 20.24 7.98 -2.23
C LEU A 9 21.30 7.03 -1.65
N ILE A 10 22.53 7.51 -1.44
CA ILE A 10 23.60 6.71 -0.85
C ILE A 10 23.20 6.24 0.55
N PHE A 11 22.66 7.11 1.39
CA PHE A 11 22.23 6.76 2.74
C PHE A 11 21.10 5.71 2.73
N SER A 12 20.09 5.85 1.85
CA SER A 12 19.00 4.88 1.74
C SER A 12 19.46 3.51 1.24
N ILE A 13 20.38 3.49 0.28
CA ILE A 13 21.02 2.25 -0.20
C ILE A 13 21.83 1.63 0.93
N LEU A 14 22.68 2.40 1.60
CA LEU A 14 23.55 1.91 2.68
C LEU A 14 22.71 1.38 3.85
N PHE A 15 21.68 2.13 4.27
CA PHE A 15 20.75 1.72 5.32
C PHE A 15 20.04 0.41 4.97
N SER A 16 19.70 0.20 3.70
CA SER A 16 18.99 -1.01 3.27
C SER A 16 19.92 -2.20 3.11
N VAL A 17 21.14 -2.00 2.59
CA VAL A 17 22.18 -3.04 2.58
C VAL A 17 22.54 -3.45 4.00
N ILE A 18 22.70 -2.48 4.91
CA ILE A 18 22.96 -2.74 6.33
C ILE A 18 21.75 -3.42 6.96
N SER A 19 20.52 -2.96 6.71
CA SER A 19 19.31 -3.61 7.25
C SER A 19 19.21 -5.04 6.76
N ILE A 20 19.45 -5.31 5.47
CA ILE A 20 19.46 -6.66 4.91
C ILE A 20 20.59 -7.49 5.55
N ALA A 21 21.82 -6.98 5.63
CA ALA A 21 22.95 -7.72 6.20
C ALA A 21 22.79 -8.01 7.70
N VAL A 22 22.28 -7.03 8.46
CA VAL A 22 21.96 -7.17 9.89
C VAL A 22 20.79 -8.14 10.07
N CYS A 23 19.77 -8.07 9.22
CA CYS A 23 18.63 -8.99 9.25
C CYS A 23 19.04 -10.43 8.92
N LEU A 24 19.85 -10.62 7.88
CA LEU A 24 20.37 -11.93 7.49
C LEU A 24 21.31 -12.54 8.54
N LYS A 25 22.09 -11.73 9.27
CA LYS A 25 23.07 -12.26 10.23
C LYS A 25 22.50 -12.47 11.63
N LEU A 26 21.62 -11.59 12.11
CA LEU A 26 21.06 -11.68 13.47
C LEU A 26 19.78 -12.53 13.56
N PHE A 27 19.00 -12.63 12.48
CA PHE A 27 17.62 -13.15 12.58
C PHE A 27 17.37 -14.45 11.81
N TRP A 28 18.30 -14.90 10.96
CA TRP A 28 18.06 -16.01 10.05
C TRP A 28 17.83 -17.36 10.74
N VAL A 29 18.63 -17.69 11.77
CA VAL A 29 18.60 -19.05 12.34
C VAL A 29 17.40 -19.27 13.28
N GLY A 30 16.99 -18.27 14.07
CA GLY A 30 15.94 -18.45 15.08
C GLY A 30 14.52 -18.04 14.67
N HIS A 31 14.35 -17.19 13.66
CA HIS A 31 13.02 -16.62 13.33
C HIS A 31 12.37 -17.24 12.10
N ILE A 32 13.18 -17.79 11.21
CA ILE A 32 12.68 -18.53 10.05
C ILE A 32 11.98 -19.82 10.48
N GLU A 33 12.54 -20.54 11.45
CA GLU A 33 11.91 -21.74 12.01
C GLU A 33 10.58 -21.41 12.71
N ALA A 34 10.48 -20.22 13.33
CA ALA A 34 9.27 -19.73 13.98
C ALA A 34 8.14 -19.33 13.01
N LEU A 35 8.41 -19.26 11.70
CA LEU A 35 7.38 -19.03 10.70
C LEU A 35 6.75 -20.32 10.18
N SER A 36 7.29 -21.49 10.52
CA SER A 36 6.77 -22.80 10.10
C SER A 36 6.56 -22.94 8.57
N LEU A 37 7.34 -22.20 7.77
CA LEU A 37 7.23 -22.23 6.30
C LEU A 37 7.95 -23.48 5.74
N PRO A 38 7.39 -24.18 4.72
CA PRO A 38 8.00 -25.40 4.19
C PRO A 38 9.40 -25.21 3.61
N ASN A 39 9.64 -24.10 2.91
CA ASN A 39 10.94 -23.74 2.35
C ASN A 39 11.18 -22.23 2.48
N PRO A 40 11.73 -21.79 3.63
CA PRO A 40 11.90 -20.37 3.90
C PRO A 40 12.91 -19.69 2.97
N ILE A 41 13.95 -20.41 2.54
CA ILE A 41 14.98 -19.87 1.64
C ILE A 41 14.36 -19.53 0.28
N TRP A 42 13.54 -20.44 -0.26
CA TRP A 42 12.78 -20.21 -1.48
C TRP A 42 11.82 -19.02 -1.34
N ASP A 43 11.03 -19.00 -0.26
CA ASP A 43 10.06 -17.95 0.00
C ASP A 43 10.71 -16.55 0.01
N TYR A 44 11.84 -16.41 0.72
CA TYR A 44 12.64 -15.20 0.75
C TYR A 44 13.25 -14.85 -0.60
N GLY A 45 13.78 -15.83 -1.32
CA GLY A 45 14.37 -15.64 -2.65
C GLY A 45 13.36 -15.09 -3.66
N VAL A 46 12.14 -15.63 -3.66
CA VAL A 46 11.03 -15.14 -4.50
C VAL A 46 10.66 -13.71 -4.11
N ALA A 47 10.47 -13.44 -2.81
CA ALA A 47 10.10 -12.11 -2.33
C ALA A 47 11.16 -11.05 -2.64
N PHE A 48 12.43 -11.37 -2.44
CA PHE A 48 13.54 -10.48 -2.75
C PHE A 48 13.59 -10.17 -4.26
N THR A 49 13.50 -11.21 -5.10
CA THR A 49 13.45 -11.05 -6.56
C THR A 49 12.27 -10.16 -6.98
N TRP A 50 11.07 -10.40 -6.44
CA TRP A 50 9.88 -9.60 -6.71
C TRP A 50 10.06 -8.14 -6.30
N SER A 51 10.70 -7.90 -5.14
CA SER A 51 10.98 -6.54 -4.66
C SER A 51 11.95 -5.76 -5.55
N LEU A 52 12.95 -6.46 -6.13
CA LEU A 52 13.89 -5.89 -7.08
C LEU A 52 13.22 -5.56 -8.41
N LEU A 53 12.32 -6.42 -8.90
CA LEU A 53 11.55 -6.14 -10.12
C LEU A 53 10.71 -4.87 -9.97
N ILE A 54 10.03 -4.71 -8.83
CA ILE A 54 9.27 -3.48 -8.53
C ILE A 54 10.21 -2.28 -8.46
N LEU A 55 11.35 -2.39 -7.77
CA LEU A 55 12.34 -1.32 -7.67
C LEU A 55 12.82 -0.85 -9.05
N ILE A 56 13.14 -1.79 -9.93
CA ILE A 56 13.57 -1.51 -11.32
C ILE A 56 12.43 -0.90 -12.14
N SER A 57 11.17 -1.22 -11.83
CA SER A 57 10.02 -0.68 -12.55
C SER A 57 9.71 0.79 -12.23
N ILE A 58 10.02 1.29 -11.01
CA ILE A 58 9.65 2.65 -10.57
C ILE A 58 10.15 3.75 -11.55
N PRO A 59 11.41 3.70 -12.05
CA PRO A 59 11.87 4.62 -13.08
C PRO A 59 11.04 4.66 -14.38
N LEU A 60 10.34 3.56 -14.70
CA LEU A 60 9.53 3.42 -15.91
C LEU A 60 8.07 3.85 -15.70
N TRP A 61 7.66 4.16 -14.47
CA TRP A 61 6.29 4.57 -14.20
C TRP A 61 5.98 5.92 -14.87
N PRO A 62 4.74 6.12 -15.37
CA PRO A 62 4.32 7.35 -16.03
C PRO A 62 4.03 8.46 -15.00
N ILE A 63 5.05 8.84 -14.24
CA ILE A 63 5.01 9.85 -13.18
C ILE A 63 6.12 10.89 -13.39
N GLU A 64 5.98 12.03 -12.74
CA GLU A 64 6.95 13.11 -12.83
C GLU A 64 8.33 12.68 -12.31
N GLU A 65 9.40 13.01 -13.05
CA GLU A 65 10.77 12.58 -12.76
C GLU A 65 11.23 12.88 -11.32
N LYS A 66 10.85 14.06 -10.81
CA LYS A 66 11.19 14.49 -9.44
C LYS A 66 10.59 13.61 -8.33
N HIS A 67 9.57 12.81 -8.63
CA HIS A 67 8.93 11.90 -7.67
C HIS A 67 9.58 10.50 -7.65
N LYS A 68 10.28 10.12 -8.72
CA LYS A 68 10.84 8.76 -8.88
C LYS A 68 11.86 8.41 -7.80
N LEU A 69 12.84 9.29 -7.56
CA LEU A 69 13.87 9.06 -6.53
C LEU A 69 13.27 8.96 -5.11
N PRO A 70 12.39 9.87 -4.65
CA PRO A 70 11.68 9.71 -3.38
C PRO A 70 10.92 8.39 -3.25
N LEU A 71 10.22 7.95 -4.31
CA LEU A 71 9.50 6.68 -4.30
C LEU A 71 10.45 5.48 -4.21
N ILE A 72 11.59 5.53 -4.91
CA ILE A 72 12.65 4.53 -4.78
C ILE A 72 13.15 4.47 -3.34
N ILE A 73 13.41 5.61 -2.70
CA ILE A 73 13.83 5.67 -1.29
C ILE A 73 12.78 5.03 -0.38
N CYS A 74 11.50 5.40 -0.54
CA CYS A 74 10.40 4.83 0.23
C CYS A 74 10.28 3.31 0.01
N TRP A 75 10.45 2.85 -1.23
CA TRP A 75 10.38 1.43 -1.57
C TRP A 75 11.54 0.63 -0.95
N VAL A 76 12.75 1.16 -1.06
CA VAL A 76 13.96 0.56 -0.50
C VAL A 76 13.85 0.41 1.03
N VAL A 77 13.35 1.42 1.73
CA VAL A 77 13.05 1.32 3.18
C VAL A 77 11.96 0.28 3.47
N ARG A 78 10.91 0.22 2.65
CA ARG A 78 9.85 -0.81 2.78
C ARG A 78 10.38 -2.23 2.64
N ILE A 79 11.31 -2.48 1.71
CA ILE A 79 11.96 -3.80 1.56
C ILE A 79 12.64 -4.19 2.88
N GLY A 80 13.41 -3.28 3.47
CA GLY A 80 14.07 -3.50 4.76
C GLY A 80 13.08 -3.78 5.90
N ILE A 81 11.93 -3.10 5.91
CA ILE A 81 10.87 -3.36 6.89
C ILE A 81 10.23 -4.74 6.66
N ILE A 82 9.86 -5.09 5.43
CA ILE A 82 9.12 -6.33 5.12
C ILE A 82 9.97 -7.57 5.32
N LEU A 83 11.19 -7.57 4.77
CA LEU A 83 12.08 -8.74 4.78
C LEU A 83 12.96 -8.81 6.04
N GLY A 84 13.02 -7.72 6.80
CA GLY A 84 13.83 -7.61 8.01
C GLY A 84 12.99 -7.42 9.26
N PHE A 85 12.55 -6.20 9.51
CA PHE A 85 11.91 -5.81 10.77
C PHE A 85 10.59 -6.57 11.06
N MET A 86 9.76 -6.78 10.04
CA MET A 86 8.50 -7.52 10.16
C MET A 86 8.72 -8.99 10.52
N LEU A 87 9.80 -9.61 10.07
CA LEU A 87 10.11 -10.99 10.44
C LEU A 87 10.29 -11.10 11.97
N HIS A 88 11.06 -10.17 12.53
CA HIS A 88 11.25 -10.11 13.97
C HIS A 88 9.93 -9.89 14.71
N TYR A 89 9.14 -8.92 14.25
CA TYR A 89 7.81 -8.67 14.81
C TYR A 89 6.92 -9.93 14.78
N GLU A 90 6.84 -10.62 13.64
CA GLU A 90 6.02 -11.83 13.51
C GLU A 90 6.53 -12.99 14.38
N SER A 91 7.85 -13.13 14.52
CA SER A 91 8.44 -14.14 15.41
C SER A 91 8.10 -13.87 16.88
N PHE A 92 8.08 -12.59 17.30
CA PHE A 92 7.79 -12.18 18.67
C PHE A 92 6.33 -12.42 19.04
N TYR A 93 5.39 -12.11 18.14
CA TYR A 93 3.96 -12.34 18.40
C TYR A 93 3.51 -13.79 18.15
N GLY A 94 4.35 -14.61 17.53
CA GLY A 94 4.14 -16.06 17.38
C GLY A 94 3.13 -16.46 16.30
N ASP A 95 3.00 -17.77 16.10
CA ASP A 95 2.04 -18.38 15.18
C ASP A 95 0.59 -18.17 15.68
N GLY A 96 -0.25 -17.57 14.85
CA GLY A 96 -1.70 -17.46 15.08
C GLY A 96 -2.20 -16.16 15.72
N ARG A 97 -1.33 -15.26 16.21
CA ARG A 97 -1.78 -13.96 16.75
C ARG A 97 -1.93 -12.87 15.68
N LEU A 98 -1.31 -13.07 14.53
CA LEU A 98 -1.37 -12.14 13.42
C LEU A 98 -2.25 -12.70 12.31
N ASP A 99 -3.28 -11.94 11.99
CA ASP A 99 -4.22 -12.21 10.89
C ASP A 99 -3.52 -12.53 9.57
N ALA A 100 -2.36 -11.93 9.31
CA ALA A 100 -1.58 -12.09 8.08
C ALA A 100 -1.25 -13.56 7.75
N LYS A 101 -0.86 -14.36 8.76
CA LYS A 101 -0.57 -15.78 8.59
C LYS A 101 -1.84 -16.58 8.30
N SER A 102 -2.93 -16.26 9.00
CA SER A 102 -4.25 -16.87 8.76
C SER A 102 -4.75 -16.59 7.34
N TYR A 103 -4.59 -15.35 6.86
CA TYR A 103 -4.95 -14.98 5.49
C TYR A 103 -4.15 -15.77 4.46
N PHE A 104 -2.85 -15.95 4.68
CA PHE A 104 -1.99 -16.76 3.81
C PHE A 104 -2.37 -18.23 3.81
N HIS A 105 -2.41 -18.87 4.99
CA HIS A 105 -2.71 -20.28 5.11
C HIS A 105 -4.09 -20.64 4.53
N ASN A 106 -5.13 -19.85 4.86
CA ASN A 106 -6.46 -20.08 4.30
C ASN A 106 -6.50 -19.80 2.79
N GLY A 107 -5.71 -18.84 2.31
CA GLY A 107 -5.64 -18.48 0.90
C GLY A 107 -5.00 -19.55 0.02
N ILE A 108 -3.96 -20.26 0.51
CA ILE A 108 -3.34 -21.37 -0.23
C ILE A 108 -4.19 -22.64 -0.20
N MET A 109 -4.98 -22.85 0.86
CA MET A 109 -5.81 -24.04 1.03
C MET A 109 -7.14 -23.98 0.26
N ILE A 110 -7.51 -22.82 -0.29
CA ILE A 110 -8.80 -22.65 -0.94
C ILE A 110 -8.81 -23.10 -2.40
N ASN A 111 -9.74 -24.00 -2.72
CA ASN A 111 -9.90 -24.50 -4.09
C ASN A 111 -10.36 -23.41 -5.06
N ASN A 112 -11.31 -22.55 -4.66
CA ASN A 112 -11.85 -21.48 -5.49
C ASN A 112 -11.77 -20.09 -4.80
N PRO A 113 -10.66 -19.36 -4.98
CA PRO A 113 -10.47 -18.04 -4.39
C PRO A 113 -11.53 -17.00 -4.81
N LEU A 114 -12.14 -17.14 -6.00
CA LEU A 114 -13.15 -16.21 -6.50
C LEU A 114 -14.44 -16.25 -5.67
N GLU A 115 -14.77 -17.40 -5.07
CA GLU A 115 -15.94 -17.51 -4.20
C GLU A 115 -15.82 -16.63 -2.95
N MET A 116 -14.59 -16.46 -2.45
CA MET A 116 -14.31 -15.60 -1.30
C MET A 116 -14.38 -14.12 -1.64
N LEU A 117 -14.47 -13.75 -2.92
CA LEU A 117 -14.59 -12.36 -3.39
C LEU A 117 -16.05 -11.89 -3.53
N GLY A 118 -17.02 -12.76 -3.24
CA GLY A 118 -18.44 -12.45 -3.38
C GLY A 118 -18.94 -11.38 -2.40
N ILE A 119 -19.91 -10.57 -2.82
CA ILE A 119 -20.43 -9.40 -2.06
C ILE A 119 -20.97 -9.77 -0.65
N SER A 120 -21.45 -11.00 -0.45
CA SER A 120 -21.98 -11.47 0.83
C SER A 120 -20.91 -11.88 1.84
N LYS A 121 -19.63 -11.89 1.43
CA LYS A 121 -18.52 -12.34 2.26
C LYS A 121 -17.96 -11.21 3.11
N SER A 122 -17.23 -11.57 4.16
CA SER A 122 -16.60 -10.59 5.05
C SER A 122 -15.36 -9.98 4.40
N GLY A 123 -14.95 -8.81 4.88
CA GLY A 123 -13.68 -8.23 4.45
C GLY A 123 -12.46 -9.13 4.73
N THR A 124 -12.55 -10.07 5.67
CA THR A 124 -11.50 -11.08 5.90
C THR A 124 -11.45 -12.10 4.78
N ASP A 125 -12.61 -12.60 4.35
CA ASP A 125 -12.72 -13.54 3.23
C ASP A 125 -12.18 -12.91 1.94
N HIS A 126 -12.47 -11.63 1.70
CA HIS A 126 -11.93 -10.91 0.55
C HIS A 126 -10.39 -10.91 0.54
N ILE A 127 -9.74 -10.73 1.69
CA ILE A 127 -8.27 -10.83 1.77
C ILE A 127 -7.81 -12.26 1.49
N ILE A 128 -8.44 -13.27 2.09
CA ILE A 128 -8.14 -14.69 1.84
C ILE A 128 -8.26 -15.02 0.34
N GLY A 129 -9.34 -14.58 -0.31
CA GLY A 129 -9.56 -14.77 -1.75
C GLY A 129 -8.51 -14.07 -2.60
N LEU A 130 -8.13 -12.83 -2.27
CA LEU A 130 -7.06 -12.12 -2.98
C LEU A 130 -5.70 -12.82 -2.81
N VAL A 131 -5.43 -13.35 -1.61
CA VAL A 131 -4.21 -14.11 -1.34
C VAL A 131 -4.20 -15.42 -2.14
N GLY A 132 -5.33 -16.14 -2.19
CA GLY A 132 -5.46 -17.34 -3.01
C GLY A 132 -5.32 -17.05 -4.51
N LEU A 133 -5.87 -15.94 -5.01
CA LEU A 133 -5.65 -15.52 -6.40
C LEU A 133 -4.20 -15.19 -6.68
N HIS A 134 -3.54 -14.47 -5.78
CA HIS A 134 -2.13 -14.11 -5.92
C HIS A 134 -1.25 -15.36 -6.05
N ASN A 135 -1.41 -16.34 -5.15
CA ASN A 135 -0.63 -17.59 -5.19
C ASN A 135 -1.00 -18.54 -6.34
N LYS A 136 -2.13 -18.32 -7.04
CA LYS A 136 -2.44 -19.04 -8.29
C LYS A 136 -1.72 -18.46 -9.51
N ILE A 137 -1.37 -17.18 -9.47
CA ILE A 137 -0.75 -16.44 -10.58
C ILE A 137 0.77 -16.37 -10.39
N PHE A 138 1.22 -16.16 -9.15
CA PHE A 138 2.61 -16.03 -8.77
C PHE A 138 3.08 -17.26 -7.98
N PRO A 139 4.40 -17.51 -7.88
CA PRO A 139 4.92 -18.59 -7.04
C PRO A 139 4.42 -18.46 -5.60
N GLU A 140 4.05 -19.58 -4.99
CA GLU A 140 3.57 -19.62 -3.61
C GLU A 140 4.64 -19.06 -2.66
N SER A 141 4.40 -17.87 -2.11
CA SER A 141 5.32 -17.24 -1.18
C SER A 141 4.64 -16.18 -0.31
N TYR A 142 4.73 -16.37 1.01
CA TYR A 142 4.22 -15.46 2.03
C TYR A 142 4.91 -14.09 2.01
N HIS A 143 6.22 -14.04 1.79
CA HIS A 143 6.91 -12.76 1.73
C HIS A 143 6.66 -12.03 0.39
N SER A 144 6.49 -12.75 -0.71
CA SER A 144 6.18 -12.13 -2.01
C SER A 144 4.82 -11.42 -2.01
N ILE A 145 3.84 -11.97 -1.29
CA ILE A 145 2.54 -11.33 -1.14
C ILE A 145 2.61 -10.08 -0.25
N LYS A 146 3.42 -10.07 0.83
CA LYS A 146 3.71 -8.85 1.60
C LYS A 146 4.30 -7.76 0.73
N VAL A 147 5.25 -8.11 -0.15
CA VAL A 147 5.84 -7.17 -1.11
C VAL A 147 4.75 -6.58 -2.02
N THR A 148 3.84 -7.40 -2.52
CA THR A 148 2.71 -6.95 -3.35
C THR A 148 1.75 -6.02 -2.60
N TRP A 149 1.40 -6.36 -1.36
CA TRP A 149 0.55 -5.52 -0.51
C TRP A 149 1.24 -4.19 -0.16
N SER A 150 2.54 -4.23 0.12
CA SER A 150 3.33 -3.02 0.34
C SER A 150 3.38 -2.09 -0.86
N LEU A 151 3.39 -2.64 -2.08
CA LEU A 151 3.29 -1.84 -3.30
C LEU A 151 1.96 -1.09 -3.36
N LEU A 152 0.84 -1.75 -3.04
CA LEU A 152 -0.47 -1.07 -2.96
C LEU A 152 -0.46 0.05 -1.91
N GLY A 153 0.13 -0.20 -0.75
CA GLY A 153 0.31 0.82 0.29
C GLY A 153 1.15 2.02 -0.19
N LEU A 154 2.26 1.77 -0.89
CA LEU A 154 3.11 2.82 -1.47
C LEU A 154 2.36 3.65 -2.53
N ILE A 155 1.61 2.98 -3.43
CA ILE A 155 0.79 3.66 -4.43
C ILE A 155 -0.28 4.52 -3.74
N GLY A 156 -0.96 3.99 -2.72
CA GLY A 156 -1.93 4.75 -1.94
C GLY A 156 -1.36 6.03 -1.33
N ILE A 157 -0.18 5.92 -0.71
CA ILE A 157 0.53 7.09 -0.15
C ILE A 157 0.90 8.09 -1.24
N TYR A 158 1.38 7.62 -2.39
CA TYR A 158 1.72 8.49 -3.51
C TYR A 158 0.49 9.25 -4.05
N LEU A 159 -0.64 8.56 -4.22
CA LEU A 159 -1.90 9.19 -4.64
C LEU A 159 -2.38 10.24 -3.62
N PHE A 160 -2.25 9.93 -2.32
CA PHE A 160 -2.57 10.87 -1.25
C PHE A 160 -1.64 12.09 -1.25
N TYR A 161 -0.35 11.90 -1.52
CA TYR A 161 0.61 12.99 -1.70
C TYR A 161 0.21 13.89 -2.89
N LEU A 162 -0.17 13.32 -4.03
CA LEU A 162 -0.61 14.09 -5.20
C LEU A 162 -1.85 14.94 -4.88
N ALA A 163 -2.82 14.35 -4.18
CA ALA A 163 -4.00 15.09 -3.71
C ALA A 163 -3.60 16.25 -2.78
N SER A 164 -2.68 16.01 -1.85
CA SER A 164 -2.18 17.02 -0.90
C SER A 164 -1.42 18.15 -1.59
N ALA A 165 -0.53 17.82 -2.53
CA ALA A 165 0.21 18.82 -3.32
C ALA A 165 -0.74 19.73 -4.13
N LYS A 166 -1.83 19.15 -4.66
CA LYS A 166 -2.85 19.89 -5.37
C LYS A 166 -3.62 20.85 -4.46
N ILE A 167 -4.01 20.42 -3.25
CA ILE A 167 -4.66 21.29 -2.26
C ILE A 167 -3.76 22.46 -1.87
N LEU A 168 -2.47 22.17 -1.62
CA LEU A 168 -1.50 23.18 -1.18
C LEU A 168 -1.05 24.11 -2.32
N ASN A 169 -1.45 23.84 -3.57
CA ASN A 169 -0.93 24.48 -4.79
C ASN A 169 0.61 24.55 -4.82
N LYS A 170 1.25 23.58 -4.17
CA LYS A 170 2.69 23.52 -4.01
C LYS A 170 3.10 22.08 -3.78
N GLU A 171 4.01 21.63 -4.62
CA GLU A 171 4.66 20.35 -4.40
C GLU A 171 5.73 20.47 -3.34
N ASN A 172 5.76 19.47 -2.46
CA ASN A 172 6.77 19.38 -1.43
C ASN A 172 7.24 17.93 -1.32
N ILE A 173 8.40 17.62 -1.89
CA ILE A 173 8.99 16.28 -1.84
C ILE A 173 9.18 15.79 -0.40
N LEU A 174 9.41 16.71 0.54
CA LEU A 174 9.50 16.37 1.96
C LEU A 174 8.18 15.78 2.47
N LEU A 175 7.03 16.26 2.00
CA LEU A 175 5.72 15.69 2.36
C LEU A 175 5.59 14.24 1.88
N LEU A 176 6.02 13.94 0.64
CA LEU A 176 6.03 12.56 0.12
C LEU A 176 6.92 11.65 0.98
N LEU A 177 8.10 12.12 1.36
CA LEU A 177 9.02 11.36 2.21
C LEU A 177 8.46 11.19 3.63
N ILE A 178 7.87 12.22 4.22
CA ILE A 178 7.23 12.13 5.54
C ILE A 178 6.11 11.08 5.49
N LEU A 179 5.21 11.14 4.52
CA LEU A 179 4.12 10.18 4.40
C LEU A 179 4.63 8.75 4.11
N GLY A 180 5.60 8.62 3.21
CA GLY A 180 6.12 7.34 2.76
C GLY A 180 7.04 6.63 3.76
N LEU A 181 7.71 7.39 4.64
CA LEU A 181 8.64 6.90 5.65
C LEU A 181 8.09 7.03 7.09
N PHE A 182 6.84 7.49 7.27
CA PHE A 182 6.24 7.56 8.59
C PHE A 182 6.12 6.15 9.18
N PRO A 183 6.78 5.84 10.31
CA PRO A 183 6.97 4.45 10.75
C PRO A 183 5.68 3.63 10.81
N SER A 184 4.61 4.22 11.38
CA SER A 184 3.31 3.56 11.48
C SER A 184 2.68 3.28 10.11
N LEU A 185 2.70 4.27 9.19
CA LEU A 185 2.12 4.08 7.85
C LEU A 185 2.93 3.07 7.04
N THR A 186 4.26 3.17 7.07
CA THR A 186 5.12 2.25 6.34
C THR A 186 4.99 0.83 6.86
N PHE A 187 4.94 0.66 8.19
CA PHE A 187 4.77 -0.66 8.81
C PHE A 187 3.39 -1.26 8.51
N TRP A 188 2.30 -0.60 8.90
CA TRP A 188 0.95 -1.20 8.74
C TRP A 188 0.52 -1.33 7.29
N SER A 189 1.04 -0.49 6.38
CA SER A 189 0.75 -0.63 4.95
C SER A 189 1.66 -1.63 4.23
N SER A 190 2.50 -2.38 4.95
CA SER A 190 3.40 -3.39 4.38
C SER A 190 3.06 -4.83 4.81
N ILE A 191 2.08 -5.02 5.69
CA ILE A 191 1.64 -6.33 6.17
C ILE A 191 0.59 -6.93 5.22
N VAL A 192 0.49 -8.26 5.15
CA VAL A 192 -0.66 -8.90 4.47
C VAL A 192 -1.90 -8.63 5.30
N GLY A 193 -2.84 -7.88 4.75
CA GLY A 193 -4.06 -7.54 5.45
C GLY A 193 -4.91 -6.51 4.75
N LYS A 194 -5.84 -5.93 5.51
CA LYS A 194 -6.81 -4.95 5.01
C LYS A 194 -6.16 -3.59 4.80
N ASP A 195 -5.22 -3.21 5.68
CA ASP A 195 -4.69 -1.85 5.78
C ASP A 195 -4.00 -1.32 4.50
N PRO A 196 -3.18 -2.09 3.76
CA PRO A 196 -2.57 -1.59 2.53
C PRO A 196 -3.62 -1.29 1.43
N ILE A 197 -4.64 -2.14 1.30
CA ILE A 197 -5.75 -1.94 0.35
C ILE A 197 -6.60 -0.74 0.78
N MET A 198 -6.83 -0.57 2.08
CA MET A 198 -7.54 0.61 2.59
C MET A 198 -6.75 1.90 2.32
N ILE A 199 -5.43 1.90 2.53
CA ILE A 199 -4.57 3.07 2.22
C ILE A 199 -4.56 3.37 0.73
N PHE A 200 -4.52 2.35 -0.13
CA PHE A 200 -4.69 2.50 -1.56
C PHE A 200 -6.04 3.16 -1.92
N SER A 201 -7.13 2.62 -1.39
CA SER A 201 -8.48 3.16 -1.61
C SER A 201 -8.61 4.61 -1.11
N MET A 202 -8.10 4.92 0.08
CA MET A 202 -8.13 6.28 0.64
C MET A 202 -7.31 7.27 -0.19
N GLY A 203 -6.14 6.85 -0.68
CA GLY A 203 -5.33 7.67 -1.60
C GLY A 203 -6.04 7.95 -2.91
N LEU A 204 -6.67 6.91 -3.50
CA LEU A 204 -7.47 7.03 -4.72
C LEU A 204 -8.68 7.96 -4.52
N TYR A 205 -9.37 7.82 -3.39
CA TYR A 205 -10.49 8.67 -3.00
C TYR A 205 -10.07 10.13 -2.84
N ALA A 206 -9.01 10.41 -2.09
CA ALA A 206 -8.52 11.76 -1.86
C ALA A 206 -8.18 12.44 -3.19
N LEU A 207 -7.48 11.74 -4.08
CA LEU A 207 -7.18 12.24 -5.42
C LEU A 207 -8.46 12.52 -6.23
N GLY A 208 -9.39 11.56 -6.23
CA GLY A 208 -10.67 11.69 -6.92
C GLY A 208 -11.46 12.92 -6.45
N VAL A 209 -11.63 13.10 -5.15
CA VAL A 209 -12.36 14.25 -4.57
C VAL A 209 -11.71 15.58 -4.94
N ILE A 210 -10.40 15.72 -4.75
CA ILE A 210 -9.72 16.98 -5.00
C ILE A 210 -9.78 17.39 -6.46
N TYR A 211 -9.59 16.44 -7.38
CA TYR A 211 -9.69 16.73 -8.81
C TYR A 211 -11.14 16.93 -9.28
N PHE A 212 -12.10 16.19 -8.73
CA PHE A 212 -13.53 16.40 -9.01
C PHE A 212 -13.97 17.83 -8.66
N ILE A 213 -13.50 18.35 -7.52
CA ILE A 213 -13.78 19.72 -7.09
C ILE A 213 -13.04 20.73 -7.97
N SER A 214 -11.78 20.46 -8.32
CA SER A 214 -10.91 21.46 -8.97
C SER A 214 -11.13 21.62 -10.49
N THR A 215 -11.64 20.59 -11.19
CA THR A 215 -11.58 20.54 -12.66
C THR A 215 -12.90 20.22 -13.35
N GLU A 216 -13.99 20.08 -12.58
CA GLU A 216 -15.35 19.74 -13.06
C GLU A 216 -15.50 18.44 -13.86
N TYR A 217 -14.45 17.63 -14.01
CA TYR A 217 -14.50 16.44 -14.85
C TYR A 217 -15.20 15.25 -14.18
N LYS A 218 -16.27 14.76 -14.83
CA LYS A 218 -17.04 13.57 -14.42
C LYS A 218 -16.19 12.30 -14.29
N LYS A 219 -15.06 12.18 -14.98
CA LYS A 219 -14.12 11.03 -14.83
C LYS A 219 -13.65 10.83 -13.38
N TYR A 220 -13.53 11.89 -12.59
CA TYR A 220 -13.12 11.76 -11.18
C TYR A 220 -14.24 11.23 -10.28
N LEU A 221 -15.50 11.34 -10.70
CA LEU A 221 -16.61 10.68 -10.00
C LEU A 221 -16.46 9.16 -10.08
N LEU A 222 -16.05 8.61 -11.24
CA LEU A 222 -15.79 7.18 -11.37
C LEU A 222 -14.66 6.73 -10.44
N ILE A 223 -13.59 7.52 -10.32
CA ILE A 223 -12.49 7.24 -9.39
C ILE A 223 -13.00 7.22 -7.93
N ILE A 224 -13.84 8.18 -7.54
CA ILE A 224 -14.47 8.22 -6.22
C ILE A 224 -15.33 6.97 -6.01
N LEU A 225 -16.20 6.61 -6.95
CA LEU A 225 -17.06 5.44 -6.83
C LEU A 225 -16.26 4.14 -6.70
N ILE A 226 -15.20 3.96 -7.50
CA ILE A 226 -14.29 2.82 -7.40
C ILE A 226 -13.62 2.78 -6.03
N SER A 227 -13.13 3.92 -5.54
CA SER A 227 -12.47 3.97 -4.23
C SER A 227 -13.42 3.62 -3.08
N VAL A 228 -14.65 4.17 -3.09
CA VAL A 228 -15.71 3.88 -2.10
C VAL A 228 -16.12 2.42 -2.17
N PHE A 229 -16.22 1.85 -3.37
CA PHE A 229 -16.51 0.43 -3.56
C PHE A 229 -15.41 -0.44 -2.94
N ILE A 230 -14.13 -0.20 -3.26
CA ILE A 230 -13.00 -0.95 -2.68
C ILE A 230 -12.99 -0.81 -1.16
N ALA A 231 -13.21 0.40 -0.63
CA ALA A 231 -13.28 0.62 0.80
C ALA A 231 -14.43 -0.16 1.45
N GLY A 232 -15.62 -0.13 0.85
CA GLY A 232 -16.80 -0.82 1.35
C GLY A 232 -16.68 -2.33 1.28
N TRP A 233 -16.00 -2.82 0.23
CA TRP A 233 -15.70 -4.24 0.04
C TRP A 233 -14.79 -4.76 1.15
N ILE A 234 -13.80 -3.99 1.60
CA ILE A 234 -12.92 -4.42 2.69
C ILE A 234 -13.47 -4.05 4.09
N ARG A 235 -14.06 -2.86 4.25
CA ARG A 235 -14.64 -2.31 5.49
C ARG A 235 -15.89 -1.47 5.18
N ILE A 236 -17.06 -2.10 5.26
CA ILE A 236 -18.36 -1.47 4.92
C ILE A 236 -18.63 -0.14 5.64
N TRP A 237 -18.19 0.03 6.88
CA TRP A 237 -18.40 1.28 7.61
C TRP A 237 -17.52 2.42 7.08
N LEU A 238 -16.36 2.14 6.48
CA LEU A 238 -15.49 3.21 5.97
C LEU A 238 -16.04 3.81 4.68
N SER A 239 -16.69 3.02 3.82
CA SER A 239 -17.34 3.58 2.62
C SER A 239 -18.44 4.59 3.00
N LEU A 240 -19.22 4.32 4.04
CA LEU A 240 -20.22 5.26 4.55
C LEU A 240 -19.58 6.58 4.99
N ILE A 241 -18.46 6.52 5.70
CA ILE A 241 -17.70 7.70 6.13
C ILE A 241 -17.15 8.46 4.92
N MET A 242 -16.61 7.77 3.93
CA MET A 242 -16.06 8.37 2.71
C MET A 242 -17.12 8.99 1.81
N VAL A 243 -18.38 8.56 1.89
CA VAL A 243 -19.46 9.15 1.10
C VAL A 243 -19.93 10.50 1.66
N LEU A 244 -19.80 10.72 2.97
CA LEU A 244 -20.27 11.93 3.64
C LEU A 244 -19.66 13.25 3.08
N PRO A 245 -18.33 13.40 2.92
CA PRO A 245 -17.76 14.62 2.37
C PRO A 245 -18.23 14.92 0.95
N VAL A 246 -18.38 13.90 0.10
CA VAL A 246 -18.82 14.05 -1.30
C VAL A 246 -20.24 14.64 -1.35
N PHE A 247 -21.16 14.13 -0.52
CA PHE A 247 -22.50 14.69 -0.42
C PHE A 247 -22.47 16.17 -0.04
N ILE A 248 -21.71 16.53 1.00
CA ILE A 248 -21.59 17.92 1.47
C ILE A 248 -21.08 18.83 0.33
N PHE A 249 -20.05 18.41 -0.40
CA PHE A 249 -19.50 19.19 -1.51
C PHE A 249 -20.49 19.31 -2.69
N CYS A 250 -21.19 18.24 -3.05
CA CYS A 250 -22.21 18.27 -4.10
C CYS A 250 -23.34 19.25 -3.75
N PHE A 251 -23.85 19.23 -2.51
CA PHE A 251 -24.90 20.16 -2.08
C PHE A 251 -24.44 21.62 -2.15
N LYS A 252 -23.25 21.92 -1.60
CA LYS A 252 -22.71 23.28 -1.62
C LYS A 252 -22.49 23.81 -3.04
N ARG A 253 -22.08 22.94 -3.97
CA ARG A 253 -21.90 23.31 -5.38
C ARG A 253 -23.22 23.64 -6.08
N ILE A 254 -24.29 22.88 -5.83
CA ILE A 254 -25.62 23.17 -6.37
C ILE A 254 -26.11 24.54 -5.87
N GLU A 255 -25.86 24.87 -4.60
CA GLU A 255 -26.24 26.17 -4.04
C GLU A 255 -25.50 27.33 -4.72
N LEU A 256 -24.19 27.20 -4.94
CA LEU A 256 -23.38 28.22 -5.62
C LEU A 256 -23.75 28.40 -7.09
N SER A 257 -24.03 27.30 -7.79
CA SER A 257 -24.47 27.34 -9.20
C SER A 257 -25.79 28.09 -9.37
N LYS A 258 -26.76 27.89 -8.46
CA LYS A 258 -28.02 28.64 -8.47
C LYS A 258 -27.80 30.15 -8.26
N LYS A 259 -26.92 30.56 -7.36
CA LYS A 259 -26.65 31.99 -7.07
C LYS A 259 -26.05 32.73 -8.28
N ASN A 260 -25.24 32.06 -9.09
CA ASN A 260 -24.64 32.68 -10.28
C ASN A 260 -25.57 32.75 -11.51
N CYS A 261 -26.73 32.08 -11.50
CA CYS A 261 -27.73 32.20 -12.58
C CYS A 261 -28.76 33.32 -12.34
N PHE A 262 -28.72 34.00 -11.18
CA PHE A 262 -29.61 35.11 -10.83
C PHE A 262 -28.90 36.48 -10.83
N CYS A 263 -27.72 36.58 -11.44
CA CYS A 263 -27.04 37.84 -11.76
C CYS A 263 -26.84 37.93 -13.28
#